data_AF-A0A238JKI8-F1
#
_entry.id   AF-A0A238JKI8-F1
#
_cell.length_a   1.000
_cell.length_b   1.000
_cell.length_c   1.000
_cell.angle_alpha   90.00
_cell.angle_beta   90.00
_cell.angle_gamma   90.00
#
_symmetry.space_group_name_H-M   'P 1'
#
loop_
_entity.id
_entity.type
_entity.pdbx_description
1 polymer ?
#
loop_
_entity_poly.entity_id
_entity_poly.type
_entity_poly.pdbx_seq_one_letter_code
_entity_poly.pdbx_strand_id
1 'polypeptide(L)'
;MRDELVRLLKGLDFYRAWRISCIKRDQEAVSEEDINQIVVVPGSFFLQLFDDTKDSQCAQITEEVQRWYSHTWSDLSYMARSAEGGLEADVRQFLTDFRNEVGFDFHTKTGLLKKTANKVLKRREIANELEYYSLKELEHDLTQSVLSAEELTKLADLLRKFENDPMTS
;
A
#
# COMPACT_ATOMS: atom_id res chain seq x y z
N MET A 1 7.57 5.95 -18.60
CA MET A 1 6.82 4.69 -18.43
C MET A 1 7.71 3.61 -17.83
N ARG A 2 8.78 3.14 -18.50
CA ARG A 2 9.68 2.13 -17.92
C ARG A 2 10.31 2.55 -16.58
N ASP A 3 10.80 3.78 -16.45
CA ASP A 3 11.39 4.27 -15.18
C ASP A 3 10.37 4.34 -14.03
N GLU A 4 9.11 4.64 -14.35
CA GLU A 4 8.03 4.65 -13.38
C GLU A 4 7.69 3.23 -12.94
N LEU A 5 7.62 2.30 -13.88
CA LEU A 5 7.46 0.88 -13.60
C LEU A 5 8.60 0.37 -12.70
N VAL A 6 9.86 0.66 -13.03
CA VAL A 6 11.03 0.27 -12.21
C VAL A 6 10.89 0.80 -10.78
N ARG A 7 10.45 2.05 -10.59
CA ARG A 7 10.22 2.62 -9.26
C ARG A 7 9.11 1.91 -8.49
N LEU A 8 7.99 1.60 -9.14
CA LEU A 8 6.90 0.84 -8.52
C LEU A 8 7.34 -0.59 -8.15
N LEU A 9 8.11 -1.25 -9.02
CA LEU A 9 8.61 -2.59 -8.78
C LEU A 9 9.63 -2.64 -7.64
N LYS A 10 10.47 -1.61 -7.48
CA LYS A 10 11.34 -1.47 -6.29
C LYS A 10 10.51 -1.54 -5.00
N GLY A 11 9.37 -0.86 -4.96
CA GLY A 11 8.51 -0.88 -3.79
C GLY A 11 7.81 -2.24 -3.57
N LEU A 12 7.31 -2.87 -4.63
CA LEU A 12 6.73 -4.22 -4.51
C LEU A 12 7.76 -5.26 -4.09
N ASP A 13 9.00 -5.16 -4.57
CA ASP A 13 10.10 -6.04 -4.14
C ASP A 13 10.48 -5.81 -2.67
N PHE A 14 10.45 -4.55 -2.21
CA PHE A 14 10.64 -4.23 -0.80
C PHE A 14 9.55 -4.85 0.08
N TYR A 15 8.28 -4.70 -0.33
CA TYR A 15 7.16 -5.38 0.32
C TYR A 15 7.32 -6.90 0.32
N ARG A 16 7.68 -7.49 -0.83
CA ARG A 16 7.87 -8.93 -0.98
C ARG A 16 8.93 -9.45 -0.01
N ALA A 17 10.08 -8.79 0.08
CA ALA A 17 11.16 -9.17 0.99
C ALA A 17 10.73 -9.12 2.46
N TRP A 18 10.02 -8.06 2.85
CA TRP A 18 9.46 -7.93 4.19
C TRP A 18 8.43 -9.04 4.49
N ARG A 19 7.48 -9.28 3.58
CA ARG A 19 6.42 -10.28 3.78
C ARG A 19 6.97 -11.70 3.87
N ILE A 20 7.96 -12.05 3.04
CA ILE A 20 8.67 -13.32 3.12
C ILE A 20 9.36 -13.47 4.49
N SER A 21 9.94 -12.38 5.02
CA SER A 21 10.59 -12.40 6.33
C SER A 21 9.59 -12.63 7.47
N CYS A 22 8.40 -12.01 7.41
CA CYS A 22 7.30 -12.31 8.34
C CYS A 22 6.87 -13.78 8.28
N ILE A 23 6.63 -14.30 7.07
CA ILE A 23 6.22 -15.69 6.86
C ILE A 23 7.25 -16.67 7.43
N LYS A 24 8.55 -16.46 7.15
CA LYS A 24 9.64 -17.31 7.65
C LYS A 24 9.83 -17.26 9.16
N ARG A 25 9.46 -16.14 9.80
CA ARG A 25 9.47 -16.01 11.26
C ARG A 25 8.34 -16.84 11.88
N ASP A 26 7.19 -16.86 11.23
CA ASP A 26 5.96 -17.42 11.80
C ASP A 26 5.73 -18.90 11.38
N GLN A 27 6.44 -19.39 10.36
CA GLN A 27 6.34 -20.76 9.84
C GLN A 27 7.72 -21.41 9.64
N GLU A 28 7.94 -22.59 10.22
CA GLU A 28 9.22 -23.32 10.21
C GLU A 28 9.65 -23.84 8.82
N ALA A 29 8.73 -24.02 7.88
CA ALA A 29 9.03 -24.44 6.52
C ALA A 29 7.97 -23.92 5.52
N VAL A 30 8.38 -23.03 4.63
CA VAL A 30 7.53 -22.51 3.54
C VAL A 30 8.29 -22.68 2.23
N SER A 31 7.66 -23.33 1.25
CA SER A 31 8.29 -23.53 -0.06
C SER A 31 8.28 -22.23 -0.87
N GLU A 32 9.15 -22.14 -1.88
CA GLU A 32 9.17 -20.98 -2.78
C GLU A 32 7.86 -20.85 -3.59
N GLU A 33 7.19 -21.97 -3.85
CA GLU A 33 5.88 -22.00 -4.50
C GLU A 33 4.77 -21.46 -3.60
N ASP A 34 4.78 -21.80 -2.30
CA ASP A 34 3.86 -21.22 -1.33
C ASP A 34 4.09 -19.71 -1.20
N ILE A 35 5.36 -19.26 -1.18
CA ILE A 35 5.71 -17.83 -1.17
C ILE A 35 5.14 -17.12 -2.40
N ASN A 36 5.22 -17.71 -3.58
CA ASN A 36 4.72 -17.10 -4.82
C ASN A 36 3.20 -17.10 -4.93
N GLN A 37 2.51 -17.98 -4.21
CA GLN A 37 1.05 -17.98 -4.10
C GLN A 37 0.53 -16.97 -3.07
N ILE A 38 1.32 -16.69 -2.03
CA ILE A 38 0.94 -15.81 -0.91
C ILE A 38 1.41 -14.37 -1.14
N VAL A 39 2.55 -14.18 -1.80
CA VAL A 39 3.23 -12.90 -1.96
C VAL A 39 3.36 -12.55 -3.44
N VAL A 40 3.17 -11.26 -3.77
CA VAL A 40 3.37 -10.73 -5.13
C VAL A 40 4.65 -11.28 -5.77
N VAL A 41 4.57 -11.73 -7.02
CA VAL A 41 5.73 -12.26 -7.76
C VAL A 41 6.87 -11.22 -7.85
N PRO A 42 8.14 -11.64 -8.02
CA PRO A 42 9.27 -10.71 -8.08
C PRO A 42 9.11 -9.63 -9.15
N GLY A 43 9.60 -8.43 -8.89
CA GLY A 43 9.54 -7.31 -9.84
C GLY A 43 10.20 -7.61 -11.17
N SER A 44 11.24 -8.46 -11.17
CA SER A 44 11.89 -8.94 -12.40
C SER A 44 10.93 -9.63 -13.36
N PHE A 45 9.89 -10.31 -12.87
CA PHE A 45 8.86 -10.93 -13.72
C PHE A 45 8.08 -9.88 -14.50
N PHE A 46 7.62 -8.81 -13.83
CA PHE A 46 6.92 -7.71 -14.48
C PHE A 46 7.82 -6.92 -15.41
N LEU A 47 9.10 -6.76 -15.06
CA LEU A 47 10.07 -6.07 -15.90
C LEU A 47 10.33 -6.85 -17.19
N GLN A 48 10.50 -8.17 -17.09
CA GLN A 48 10.63 -9.03 -18.25
C GLN A 48 9.36 -9.02 -19.11
N LEU A 49 8.18 -9.13 -18.48
CA LEU A 49 6.91 -9.02 -19.19
C LEU A 49 6.80 -7.67 -19.91
N PHE A 50 7.25 -6.57 -19.31
CA PHE A 50 7.25 -5.25 -19.93
C PHE A 50 8.20 -5.17 -21.12
N ASP A 51 9.42 -5.68 -20.98
CA ASP A 51 10.43 -5.67 -22.04
C ASP A 51 10.03 -6.59 -23.22
N ASP A 52 9.30 -7.69 -22.95
CA ASP A 52 8.77 -8.61 -23.96
C ASP A 52 7.48 -8.11 -24.65
N THR A 53 6.84 -7.09 -24.08
CA THR A 53 5.55 -6.56 -24.54
C THR A 53 5.72 -5.39 -25.52
N LYS A 54 4.87 -5.33 -26.56
CA LYS A 54 4.84 -4.21 -27.51
C LYS A 54 4.11 -3.00 -26.91
N ASP A 55 4.57 -1.79 -27.23
CA ASP A 55 4.20 -0.50 -26.61
C ASP A 55 2.74 -0.29 -26.18
N SER A 56 1.74 -0.81 -26.92
CA SER A 56 0.32 -0.62 -26.62
C SER A 56 -0.17 -1.35 -25.36
N GLN A 57 0.56 -2.35 -24.87
CA GLN A 57 0.19 -3.16 -23.68
C GLN A 57 1.05 -2.83 -22.44
N CYS A 58 2.11 -2.03 -22.60
CA CYS A 58 2.99 -1.61 -21.50
C CYS A 58 2.26 -0.82 -20.40
N ALA A 59 1.21 -0.07 -20.78
CA ALA A 59 0.34 0.61 -19.83
C ALA A 59 -0.43 -0.38 -18.94
N GLN A 60 -0.87 -1.53 -19.48
CA GLN A 60 -1.60 -2.55 -18.73
C GLN A 60 -0.73 -3.21 -17.67
N ILE A 61 0.56 -3.40 -17.95
CA ILE A 61 1.52 -3.93 -16.98
C ILE A 61 1.72 -2.94 -15.83
N THR A 62 1.81 -1.65 -16.15
CA THR A 62 1.90 -0.60 -15.13
C THR A 62 0.64 -0.55 -14.27
N GLU A 63 -0.55 -0.64 -14.88
CA GLU A 63 -1.82 -0.72 -14.16
C GLU A 63 -1.90 -1.96 -13.26
N GLU A 64 -1.43 -3.11 -13.74
CA GLU A 64 -1.41 -4.34 -12.95
C GLU A 64 -0.49 -4.21 -11.72
N VAL A 65 0.69 -3.63 -11.90
CA VAL A 65 1.60 -3.31 -10.78
C VAL A 65 0.93 -2.37 -9.78
N GLN A 66 0.18 -1.37 -10.24
CA GLN A 66 -0.60 -0.49 -9.35
C GLN A 66 -1.74 -1.22 -8.62
N ARG A 67 -2.36 -2.24 -9.24
CA ARG A 67 -3.34 -3.10 -8.55
C ARG A 67 -2.68 -3.93 -7.46
N TRP A 68 -1.47 -4.42 -7.68
CA TRP A 68 -0.73 -5.14 -6.63
C TRP A 68 -0.54 -4.29 -5.38
N TYR A 69 -0.21 -3.01 -5.50
CA TYR A 69 -0.21 -2.10 -4.34
C TYR A 69 -1.55 -2.01 -3.60
N SER A 70 -2.68 -2.15 -4.30
CA SER A 70 -4.00 -2.22 -3.65
C SER A 70 -4.16 -3.51 -2.84
N HIS A 71 -3.73 -4.63 -3.42
CA HIS A 71 -3.81 -5.95 -2.77
C HIS A 71 -2.90 -6.05 -1.56
N THR A 72 -1.63 -5.66 -1.70
CA THR A 72 -0.66 -5.63 -0.61
C THR A 72 -1.09 -4.69 0.50
N TRP A 73 -1.74 -3.57 0.17
CA TRP A 73 -2.32 -2.69 1.17
C TRP A 73 -3.46 -3.34 1.95
N SER A 74 -4.34 -4.07 1.26
CA SER A 74 -5.40 -4.83 1.94
C SER A 74 -4.81 -5.85 2.91
N ASP A 75 -3.69 -6.48 2.57
CA ASP A 75 -2.97 -7.42 3.43
C ASP A 75 -2.34 -6.69 4.64
N LEU A 76 -1.65 -5.57 4.42
CA LEU A 76 -1.08 -4.73 5.49
C LEU A 76 -2.15 -4.19 6.44
N SER A 77 -3.29 -3.74 5.91
CA SER A 77 -4.42 -3.28 6.71
C SER A 77 -5.02 -4.40 7.54
N TYR A 78 -5.16 -5.60 6.96
CA TYR A 78 -5.64 -6.77 7.69
C TYR A 78 -4.67 -7.15 8.82
N MET A 79 -3.37 -7.16 8.55
CA MET A 79 -2.33 -7.43 9.55
C MET A 79 -2.32 -6.39 10.67
N ALA A 80 -2.40 -5.10 10.33
CA ALA A 80 -2.42 -4.02 11.33
C ALA A 80 -3.67 -4.06 12.22
N ARG A 81 -4.78 -4.59 11.71
CA ARG A 81 -6.04 -4.79 12.45
C ARG A 81 -6.07 -6.05 13.29
N SER A 82 -5.26 -7.05 12.96
CA SER A 82 -5.25 -8.30 13.71
C SER A 82 -4.73 -8.02 15.13
N ALA A 83 -5.51 -8.41 16.14
CA ALA A 83 -5.14 -8.27 17.55
C ALA A 83 -3.97 -9.19 17.97
N GLU A 84 -3.43 -9.98 17.03
CA GLU A 84 -2.30 -10.87 17.28
C GLU A 84 -0.96 -10.14 17.24
N GLY A 85 -0.22 -10.26 18.34
CA GLY A 85 1.25 -10.34 18.30
C GLY A 85 2.04 -9.10 17.91
N GLY A 86 1.46 -7.90 17.89
CA GLY A 86 2.22 -6.67 17.58
C GLY A 86 2.41 -6.39 16.09
N LEU A 87 1.61 -7.04 15.23
CA LEU A 87 1.64 -6.82 13.77
C LEU A 87 1.37 -5.36 13.37
N GLU A 88 0.60 -4.61 14.15
CA GLU A 88 0.40 -3.16 13.93
C GLU A 88 1.73 -2.39 13.99
N ALA A 89 2.59 -2.70 14.96
CA ALA A 89 3.89 -2.05 15.09
C ALA A 89 4.83 -2.46 13.94
N ASP A 90 4.83 -3.74 13.56
CA ASP A 90 5.59 -4.25 12.41
C ASP A 90 5.16 -3.56 11.10
N VAL A 91 3.86 -3.39 10.87
CA VAL A 91 3.33 -2.70 9.68
C VAL A 91 3.73 -1.21 9.69
N ARG A 92 3.63 -0.52 10.84
CA ARG A 92 4.07 0.88 10.94
C ARG A 92 5.57 1.05 10.68
N GLN A 93 6.38 0.14 11.22
CA GLN A 93 7.81 0.14 10.97
C GLN A 93 8.11 -0.13 9.50
N PHE A 94 7.43 -1.11 8.89
CA PHE A 94 7.53 -1.40 7.47
C PHE A 94 7.24 -0.17 6.60
N LEU A 95 6.15 0.56 6.86
CA LEU A 95 5.79 1.76 6.08
C LEU A 95 6.85 2.86 6.20
N THR A 96 7.45 3.00 7.39
CA THR A 96 8.56 3.93 7.63
C THR A 96 9.80 3.52 6.84
N ASP A 97 10.19 2.24 6.91
CA ASP A 97 11.36 1.72 6.21
C ASP A 97 11.18 1.74 4.69
N PHE A 98 9.98 1.38 4.21
CA PHE A 98 9.59 1.47 2.81
C PHE A 98 9.81 2.88 2.29
N ARG A 99 9.33 3.89 3.02
CA ARG A 99 9.49 5.27 2.62
C ARG A 99 10.96 5.68 2.55
N ASN A 100 11.75 5.31 3.56
CA ASN A 100 13.18 5.64 3.62
C ASN A 100 13.98 4.98 2.48
N GLU A 101 13.65 3.74 2.14
CA GLU A 101 14.37 2.98 1.11
C GLU A 101 13.90 3.29 -0.31
N VAL A 102 12.59 3.40 -0.51
CA VAL A 102 11.98 3.52 -1.85
C VAL A 102 11.79 4.99 -2.26
N GLY A 103 11.65 5.90 -1.30
CA GLY A 103 11.61 7.35 -1.53
C GLY A 103 10.25 7.91 -1.95
N PHE A 104 9.17 7.16 -1.71
CA PHE A 104 7.77 7.61 -1.84
C PHE A 104 6.88 6.84 -0.86
N ASP A 105 5.68 7.37 -0.56
CA ASP A 105 4.73 6.66 0.31
C ASP A 105 3.93 5.62 -0.47
N PHE A 106 3.60 4.51 0.20
CA PHE A 106 3.03 3.32 -0.42
C PHE A 106 1.82 3.63 -1.32
N HIS A 107 0.98 4.59 -0.92
CA HIS A 107 -0.21 4.98 -1.65
C HIS A 107 -0.05 6.06 -2.72
N THR A 108 1.05 6.83 -2.71
CA THR A 108 1.16 8.08 -3.47
C THR A 108 1.34 7.82 -4.98
N LYS A 109 1.99 6.72 -5.36
CA LYS A 109 2.33 6.40 -6.76
C LYS A 109 1.31 5.55 -7.51
N THR A 110 0.27 5.08 -6.83
CA THR A 110 -0.75 4.20 -7.40
C THR A 110 -2.02 4.98 -7.77
N GLY A 111 -2.09 6.27 -7.41
CA GLY A 111 -3.29 7.10 -7.55
C GLY A 111 -4.45 6.65 -6.64
N LEU A 112 -4.26 5.59 -5.86
CA LEU A 112 -5.25 5.05 -4.94
C LEU A 112 -5.51 6.01 -3.79
N LEU A 113 -4.47 6.65 -3.24
CA LEU A 113 -4.63 7.64 -2.17
C LEU A 113 -5.59 8.74 -2.58
N LYS A 114 -5.36 9.30 -3.78
CA LYS A 114 -6.18 10.38 -4.33
C LYS A 114 -7.61 9.92 -4.59
N LYS A 115 -7.79 8.72 -5.16
CA LYS A 115 -9.12 8.15 -5.43
C LYS A 115 -9.90 7.90 -4.14
N THR A 116 -9.27 7.30 -3.14
CA THR A 116 -9.86 7.02 -1.82
C THR A 116 -10.20 8.32 -1.10
N ALA A 117 -9.28 9.28 -1.07
CA ALA A 117 -9.50 10.61 -0.51
C ALA A 117 -10.68 11.33 -1.17
N ASN A 118 -10.72 11.37 -2.51
CA ASN A 118 -11.83 11.98 -3.26
C ASN A 118 -13.17 11.32 -2.94
N LYS A 119 -13.18 9.98 -2.82
CA LYS A 119 -14.39 9.22 -2.46
C LYS A 119 -14.87 9.58 -1.05
N VAL A 120 -13.97 9.58 -0.07
CA VAL A 120 -14.26 9.91 1.33
C VAL A 120 -14.71 11.36 1.46
N LEU A 121 -14.02 12.31 0.82
CA LEU A 121 -14.38 13.74 0.83
C LEU A 121 -15.74 14.00 0.18
N LYS A 122 -16.04 13.30 -0.93
CA LYS A 122 -17.34 13.40 -1.59
C LYS A 122 -18.47 12.84 -0.72
N ARG A 123 -18.23 11.71 -0.05
CA ARG A 123 -19.20 11.09 0.88
C ARG A 123 -19.29 11.81 2.23
N ARG A 124 -18.23 12.55 2.60
CA ARG A 124 -18.04 13.20 3.91
C ARG A 124 -18.02 12.21 5.08
N GLU A 125 -17.52 11.02 4.81
CA GLU A 125 -17.53 9.90 5.75
C GLU A 125 -16.46 8.90 5.36
N ILE A 126 -15.76 8.35 6.34
CA ILE A 126 -14.93 7.16 6.21
C ILE A 126 -15.83 5.97 6.53
N ALA A 127 -16.07 5.09 5.56
CA ALA A 127 -17.09 4.05 5.70
C ALA A 127 -16.55 2.77 6.35
N ASN A 128 -15.23 2.58 6.36
CA ASN A 128 -14.61 1.40 6.94
C ASN A 128 -13.14 1.67 7.28
N GLU A 129 -12.57 0.78 8.06
CA GLU A 129 -11.19 0.87 8.51
C GLU A 129 -10.17 0.81 7.38
N LEU A 130 -10.47 0.13 6.25
CA LEU A 130 -9.55 0.12 5.11
C LEU A 130 -9.35 1.54 4.56
N GLU A 131 -10.44 2.29 4.39
CA GLU A 131 -10.38 3.70 3.99
C GLU A 131 -9.68 4.56 5.06
N TYR A 132 -9.93 4.28 6.34
CA TYR A 132 -9.27 4.96 7.46
C TYR A 132 -7.75 4.79 7.43
N TYR A 133 -7.24 3.55 7.46
CA TYR A 133 -5.81 3.29 7.47
C TYR A 133 -5.14 3.82 6.19
N SER A 134 -5.83 3.72 5.04
CA SER A 134 -5.29 4.22 3.76
C SER A 134 -5.01 5.72 3.83
N LEU A 135 -5.88 6.46 4.52
CA LEU A 135 -5.83 7.90 4.63
C LEU A 135 -4.96 8.36 5.81
N LYS A 136 -4.79 7.54 6.84
CA LYS A 136 -3.95 7.84 8.00
C LYS A 136 -2.48 8.00 7.63
N GLU A 137 -2.01 7.38 6.55
CA GLU A 137 -0.67 7.63 6.01
C GLU A 137 -0.41 9.12 5.69
N LEU A 138 -1.45 9.89 5.33
CA LEU A 138 -1.33 11.32 5.04
C LEU A 138 -0.93 12.14 6.28
N GLU A 139 -1.16 11.66 7.49
CA GLU A 139 -0.75 12.36 8.71
C GLU A 139 0.77 12.39 8.90
N HIS A 140 1.50 11.46 8.25
CA HIS A 140 2.94 11.29 8.45
C HIS A 140 3.80 12.12 7.49
N ASP A 141 3.29 12.54 6.32
CA ASP A 141 3.92 13.57 5.49
C ASP A 141 2.97 14.17 4.44
N LEU A 142 2.62 15.45 4.64
CA LEU A 142 1.75 16.21 3.74
C LEU A 142 2.49 16.76 2.50
N THR A 143 3.83 16.72 2.47
CA THR A 143 4.63 17.33 1.39
C THR A 143 4.57 16.56 0.07
N GLN A 144 4.29 15.26 0.13
CA GLN A 144 4.03 14.40 -1.04
C GLN A 144 2.52 14.22 -1.30
N SER A 145 1.67 14.89 -0.52
CA SER A 145 0.22 14.78 -0.63
C SER A 145 -0.25 15.16 -2.03
N VAL A 146 -1.05 14.27 -2.61
CA VAL A 146 -1.76 14.47 -3.88
C VAL A 146 -3.01 15.36 -3.74
N LEU A 147 -3.23 15.90 -2.53
CA LEU A 147 -4.39 16.67 -2.11
C LEU A 147 -3.99 18.08 -1.68
N SER A 148 -4.90 19.03 -1.85
CA SER A 148 -4.75 20.41 -1.38
C SER A 148 -4.81 20.51 0.15
N ALA A 149 -4.31 21.62 0.71
CA ALA A 149 -4.35 21.88 2.15
C ALA A 149 -5.79 21.87 2.73
N GLU A 150 -6.77 22.34 1.95
CA GLU A 150 -8.18 22.31 2.35
C GLU A 150 -8.72 20.87 2.42
N GLU A 151 -8.40 20.05 1.41
CA GLU A 151 -8.79 18.63 1.39
C GLU A 151 -8.15 17.85 2.53
N LEU A 152 -6.88 18.14 2.85
CA LEU A 152 -6.15 17.57 3.98
C LEU A 152 -6.80 17.92 5.32
N THR A 153 -7.22 19.18 5.50
CA THR A 153 -7.91 19.61 6.73
C THR A 153 -9.22 18.86 6.92
N LYS A 154 -10.03 18.75 5.86
CA LYS A 154 -11.29 18.01 5.88
C LYS A 154 -11.08 16.52 6.15
N LEU A 155 -10.03 15.92 5.60
CA LEU A 155 -9.69 14.52 5.87
C LEU A 155 -9.25 14.30 7.32
N ALA A 156 -8.44 15.18 7.88
CA ALA A 156 -8.02 15.09 9.28
C ALA A 156 -9.21 15.15 10.24
N ASP A 157 -10.23 15.98 9.95
CA ASP A 157 -11.47 16.00 10.71
C ASP A 157 -12.23 14.66 10.61
N LEU A 158 -12.29 14.05 9.42
CA LEU A 158 -12.96 12.76 9.20
C LEU A 158 -12.21 11.59 9.85
N LEU A 159 -10.88 11.57 9.79
CA LEU A 159 -10.03 10.59 10.46
C LEU A 159 -10.26 10.60 11.96
N ARG A 160 -10.17 11.79 12.58
CA ARG A 160 -10.44 11.96 14.02
C ARG A 160 -11.87 11.60 14.38
N LYS A 161 -12.86 11.90 13.52
CA LYS A 161 -14.25 11.48 13.76
C LYS A 161 -14.38 9.95 13.77
N PHE A 162 -13.73 9.28 12.83
CA PHE A 162 -13.74 7.81 12.74
C PHE A 162 -13.07 7.15 13.94
N GLU A 163 -11.93 7.70 14.42
CA GLU A 163 -11.24 7.21 15.64
C GLU A 163 -12.08 7.29 16.92
N ASN A 164 -12.96 8.30 17.00
CA ASN A 164 -13.77 8.56 18.18
C ASN A 164 -15.17 7.91 18.09
N ASP A 165 -15.46 7.13 17.04
CA ASP A 165 -16.75 6.47 16.87
C ASP A 165 -16.76 5.11 17.62
N PRO A 166 -17.64 4.89 18.61
CA PRO A 166 -17.66 3.67 19.42
C PRO A 166 -18.08 2.39 18.67
N MET A 167 -18.41 2.47 17.38
CA MET A 167 -18.77 1.31 16.55
C MET A 167 -17.56 0.55 15.94
N THR A 168 -16.33 0.99 16.20
CA THR A 168 -15.10 0.31 15.75
C THR A 168 -14.28 -0.33 16.89
N SER A 169 -14.86 -0.48 18.09
CA SER A 169 -14.28 -1.25 19.21
C SER A 169 -14.92 -2.64 19.36
#